data_AF-A0A526TBC3-F1
#
_entry.id   AF-A0A526TBC3-F1
#
_cell.length_a   1.000
_cell.length_b   1.000
_cell.length_c   1.000
_cell.angle_alpha   90.00
_cell.angle_beta   90.00
_cell.angle_gamma   90.00
#
_symmetry.space_group_name_H-M   'P 1'
#
loop_
_entity.id
_entity.type
_entity.pdbx_description
1 polymer ?
#
loop_
_entity_poly.entity_id
_entity_poly.type
_entity_poly.pdbx_seq_one_letter_code
_entity_poly.pdbx_strand_id
1 'polypeptide(L)'
;MSTPASAAKIDDQFRAWLQNDLWPQAKSQGISKTTFDAAFDGIKPNLKLPDLVKPGDKATTPRKQHQAEFGSPGAYFAEKTV
;
A
#
# COMPACT_ATOMS: atom_id res chain seq x y z
N MET A 1 -2.06 -24.72 3.68
CA MET A 1 -1.57 -24.60 2.29
C MET A 1 -2.28 -23.41 1.67
N SER A 2 -1.64 -22.24 1.67
CA SER A 2 -2.21 -21.04 1.04
C SER A 2 -2.12 -21.23 -0.48
N THR A 3 -3.25 -21.48 -1.13
CA THR A 3 -3.33 -21.43 -2.59
C THR A 3 -2.94 -20.00 -3.01
N PRO A 4 -2.03 -19.80 -3.98
CA PRO A 4 -1.84 -18.48 -4.54
C PRO A 4 -3.22 -18.03 -5.03
N ALA A 5 -3.71 -16.88 -4.54
CA ALA A 5 -4.85 -16.22 -5.17
C ALA A 5 -4.47 -16.11 -6.66
N SER A 6 -5.13 -16.89 -7.51
CA SER A 6 -4.65 -17.17 -8.86
C SER A 6 -4.39 -15.85 -9.59
N ALA A 7 -3.13 -15.59 -9.95
CA ALA A 7 -2.69 -14.30 -10.49
C ALA A 7 -3.61 -13.73 -11.58
N ALA A 8 -4.14 -14.62 -12.44
CA ALA A 8 -5.15 -14.30 -13.45
C ALA A 8 -6.36 -13.50 -12.91
N LYS A 9 -6.91 -13.89 -11.75
CA LYS A 9 -8.05 -13.19 -11.11
C LYS A 9 -7.70 -11.76 -10.68
N ILE A 10 -6.43 -11.49 -10.37
CA ILE A 10 -5.97 -10.17 -9.92
C ILE A 10 -5.66 -9.30 -11.13
N ASP A 11 -5.07 -9.87 -12.19
CA ASP A 11 -4.90 -9.21 -13.49
C ASP A 11 -6.25 -8.74 -14.06
N ASP A 12 -7.28 -9.58 -14.01
CA ASP A 12 -8.63 -9.22 -14.48
C ASP A 12 -9.25 -8.07 -13.67
N GLN A 13 -9.13 -8.12 -12.34
CA GLN A 13 -9.62 -7.05 -11.46
C GLN A 13 -8.87 -5.74 -11.69
N PHE A 14 -7.55 -5.80 -11.88
CA PHE A 14 -6.74 -4.63 -12.21
C PHE A 14 -7.18 -4.00 -13.53
N ARG A 15 -7.41 -4.81 -14.58
CA ARG A 15 -7.92 -4.32 -15.86
C ARG A 15 -9.31 -3.70 -15.75
N ALA A 16 -10.20 -4.30 -14.96
CA ALA A 16 -11.53 -3.75 -14.73
C ALA A 16 -11.45 -2.39 -14.02
N TRP A 17 -10.61 -2.26 -12.99
CA TRP A 17 -10.39 -1.01 -12.27
C TRP A 17 -9.80 0.09 -13.18
N LEU A 18 -8.85 -0.24 -14.05
CA LEU A 18 -8.30 0.72 -15.01
C LEU A 18 -9.39 1.35 -15.90
N GLN A 19 -10.38 0.56 -16.33
CA GLN A 19 -11.44 1.02 -17.22
C GLN A 19 -12.57 1.75 -16.49
N ASN A 20 -12.99 1.24 -15.33
CA ASN A 20 -14.18 1.71 -14.63
C ASN A 20 -13.90 2.87 -13.67
N ASP A 21 -12.70 2.92 -13.09
CA ASP A 21 -12.35 3.86 -12.03
C ASP A 21 -11.30 4.88 -12.50
N LEU A 22 -10.15 4.40 -12.98
CA LEU A 22 -9.02 5.28 -13.29
C LEU A 22 -9.21 6.05 -14.60
N TRP A 23 -9.71 5.40 -15.65
CA TRP A 23 -9.89 6.04 -16.96
C TRP A 23 -10.82 7.26 -16.90
N PRO A 24 -12.01 7.23 -16.25
CA PRO A 24 -12.87 8.40 -16.11
C PRO A 24 -12.15 9.59 -15.44
N GLN A 25 -11.35 9.33 -14.42
CA GLN A 25 -10.56 10.36 -13.73
C GLN A 25 -9.47 10.93 -14.64
N ALA A 26 -8.71 10.07 -15.32
CA ALA A 26 -7.67 10.48 -16.26
C ALA A 26 -8.25 11.34 -17.41
N LYS A 27 -9.39 10.92 -17.98
CA LYS A 27 -10.12 11.67 -19.00
C LYS A 27 -10.55 13.05 -18.49
N SER A 28 -11.04 13.14 -17.25
CA SER A 28 -11.42 14.42 -16.63
C SER A 28 -10.24 15.38 -16.44
N GLN A 29 -9.02 14.87 -16.37
CA GLN A 29 -7.77 15.65 -16.28
C GLN A 29 -7.18 15.99 -17.67
N GLY A 30 -7.88 15.68 -18.76
CA GLY A 30 -7.46 15.97 -20.13
C GLY A 30 -6.47 14.97 -20.72
N ILE A 31 -6.26 13.82 -20.09
CA ILE A 31 -5.39 12.76 -20.63
C ILE A 31 -6.09 12.12 -21.82
N SER A 32 -5.38 12.03 -22.94
CA SER A 32 -5.88 11.39 -24.16
C SER A 32 -5.90 9.87 -24.02
N LYS A 33 -6.89 9.23 -24.66
CA LYS A 33 -7.05 7.77 -24.62
C LYS A 33 -5.80 7.05 -25.14
N THR A 34 -5.18 7.55 -26.21
CA THR A 34 -3.93 7.01 -26.76
C THR A 34 -2.79 7.02 -25.74
N THR A 35 -2.61 8.13 -25.01
CA THR A 35 -1.58 8.25 -23.96
C THR A 35 -1.86 7.29 -22.81
N PHE A 36 -3.13 7.20 -22.40
CA PHE A 36 -3.56 6.26 -21.36
C PHE A 36 -3.26 4.82 -21.79
N ASP A 37 -3.76 4.39 -22.94
CA ASP A 37 -3.59 3.02 -23.41
C ASP A 37 -2.10 2.66 -23.60
N ALA A 38 -1.28 3.58 -24.10
CA ALA A 38 0.17 3.38 -24.21
C ALA A 38 0.87 3.26 -22.85
N ALA A 39 0.43 4.02 -21.83
CA ALA A 39 1.00 3.95 -20.49
C ALA A 39 0.63 2.66 -19.74
N PHE A 40 -0.54 2.09 -20.05
CA PHE A 40 -1.03 0.84 -19.43
C PHE A 40 -0.89 -0.39 -20.36
N ASP A 41 -0.18 -0.28 -21.48
CA ASP A 41 0.11 -1.41 -22.37
C ASP A 41 1.15 -2.35 -21.75
N GLY A 42 0.88 -3.65 -21.77
CA GLY A 42 1.80 -4.70 -21.29
C GLY A 42 2.10 -4.73 -19.79
N ILE A 43 1.66 -3.75 -18.99
CA ILE A 43 1.92 -3.72 -17.56
C ILE A 43 1.05 -4.70 -16.77
N LYS A 44 1.58 -5.17 -15.64
CA LYS A 44 0.89 -6.05 -14.70
C LYS A 44 1.03 -5.52 -13.27
N PRO A 45 0.03 -5.75 -12.39
CA PRO A 45 0.14 -5.36 -11.00
C PRO A 45 1.31 -6.10 -10.32
N ASN A 46 2.24 -5.35 -9.72
CA ASN A 46 3.37 -5.92 -9.01
C ASN A 46 2.95 -6.39 -7.60
N LEU A 47 2.62 -7.68 -7.49
CA LEU A 47 2.15 -8.29 -6.24
C LEU A 47 3.27 -8.62 -5.23
N LYS A 48 4.53 -8.28 -5.53
CA LYS A 48 5.68 -8.50 -4.64
C LYS A 48 6.03 -7.29 -3.78
N LEU A 49 5.26 -6.20 -3.87
CA LEU A 49 5.50 -5.00 -3.07
C LEU A 49 5.23 -5.32 -1.58
N PRO A 50 6.20 -5.09 -0.68
CA PRO A 50 6.09 -5.47 0.73
C PRO A 50 4.99 -4.71 1.49
N ASP A 51 4.47 -3.61 0.92
CA ASP A 51 3.44 -2.75 1.51
C ASP A 51 2.12 -2.75 0.68
N LEU A 52 1.87 -3.80 -0.11
CA LEU A 52 0.67 -3.86 -0.96
C LEU A 52 -0.59 -4.10 -0.10
N VAL A 53 -1.31 -3.04 0.25
CA VAL A 53 -2.64 -3.15 0.88
C VAL A 53 -3.63 -3.69 -0.16
N LYS A 54 -3.88 -5.00 -0.13
CA LYS A 54 -4.90 -5.63 -0.99
C LYS A 54 -6.30 -5.20 -0.52
N PRO A 55 -7.28 -5.06 -1.44
CA PRO A 55 -8.67 -4.85 -1.06
C PRO A 55 -9.17 -5.98 -0.16
N GLY A 56 -9.57 -5.66 1.07
CA GLY A 56 -10.00 -6.64 2.08
C GLY A 56 -8.94 -7.10 3.07
N ASP A 57 -7.66 -6.71 2.90
CA ASP A 57 -6.68 -6.84 3.97
C ASP A 57 -6.96 -5.74 5.01
N LYS A 58 -7.34 -6.15 6.20
CA LYS A 58 -7.35 -5.25 7.36
C LYS A 58 -5.92 -4.74 7.51
N ALA A 59 -5.73 -3.42 7.48
CA ALA A 59 -4.45 -2.83 7.80
C ALA A 59 -3.99 -3.39 9.16
N THR A 60 -3.10 -4.37 9.16
CA THR A 60 -2.26 -4.68 10.31
C THR A 60 -1.28 -3.53 10.37
N THR A 61 -1.78 -2.38 10.83
CA THR A 61 -0.92 -1.45 11.54
C THR A 61 -0.32 -2.30 12.66
N PRO A 62 1.02 -2.43 12.77
CA PRO A 62 1.59 -3.06 13.94
C PRO A 62 1.04 -2.31 15.15
N ARG A 63 0.18 -3.01 15.92
CA ARG A 63 -0.50 -2.51 17.10
C ARG A 63 0.52 -2.46 18.25
N LYS A 64 1.53 -1.61 18.07
CA LYS A 64 2.49 -1.07 19.06
C LYS A 64 3.64 -0.45 18.29
N GLN A 65 3.61 0.87 18.11
CA GLN A 65 4.85 1.62 17.99
C GLN A 65 5.47 1.62 19.39
N HIS A 66 6.41 0.70 19.64
CA HIS A 66 7.30 0.83 20.79
C HIS A 66 8.28 1.95 20.47
N GLN A 67 7.96 3.18 20.85
CA GLN A 67 8.98 4.21 21.00
C GLN A 67 9.85 3.80 22.20
N ALA A 68 10.98 3.16 21.92
CA ALA A 68 11.90 2.70 22.95
C ALA A 68 12.67 3.85 23.64
N GLU A 69 12.43 5.10 23.24
CA GLU A 69 13.25 6.24 23.68
C GLU A 69 12.67 7.01 24.88
N PHE A 70 11.44 6.73 25.30
CA PHE A 70 10.91 7.28 26.56
C PHE A 70 10.98 6.23 27.68
N GLY A 71 12.19 6.02 28.19
CA GLY A 71 12.38 5.43 29.52
C GLY A 71 12.03 6.44 30.61
N SER A 72 11.42 6.00 31.71
CA SER A 72 11.13 6.86 32.86
C SER A 72 12.42 7.56 33.35
N PRO A 73 12.45 8.89 33.50
CA PRO A 73 13.67 9.64 33.82
C PRO A 73 14.17 9.46 35.26
N GLY A 74 13.63 8.50 36.02
CA GLY A 74 13.93 8.31 37.45
C GLY A 74 15.40 8.02 37.76
N ALA A 75 16.20 7.60 36.76
CA ALA A 75 17.64 7.40 36.92
C ALA A 75 18.46 8.70 36.87
N TYR A 76 17.90 9.82 36.38
CA TYR A 76 18.59 11.12 36.30
C TYR A 76 18.44 11.98 37.56
N PHE A 77 17.55 11.60 38.49
CA PHE A 77 17.32 12.28 39.76
C PHE A 77 17.86 11.44 40.95
N ALA A 78 18.97 10.74 40.76
CA ALA A 78 19.74 10.26 41.90
C ALA A 78 20.34 11.48 42.61
N GLU A 79 19.67 11.93 43.67
CA GLU A 79 20.19 12.92 44.60
C GLU A 79 21.57 12.43 45.09
N LYS A 80 22.63 13.04 44.58
CA LYS A 80 23.96 12.95 45.19
C LYS A 80 24.04 14.04 46.24
N THR A 81 23.36 13.83 47.36
CA THR A 81 23.69 14.55 48.59
C THR A 81 24.85 13.83 49.26
N VAL A 82 25.82 14.63 49.68
CA VAL A 82 27.05 14.26 50.38
C VAL A 82 26.78 13.50 51.69
#